data_AF-A0AAU6WK76-F1
#
_entry.id   AF-A0AAU6WK76-F1
#
_cell.length_a   1.000
_cell.length_b   1.000
_cell.length_c   1.000
_cell.angle_alpha   90.00
_cell.angle_beta   90.00
_cell.angle_gamma   90.00
#
_symmetry.space_group_name_H-M   'P 1'
#
loop_
_entity.id
_entity.type
_entity.pdbx_description
1 polymer ?
#
loop_
_entity_poly.entity_id
_entity_poly.type
_entity_poly.pdbx_seq_one_letter_code
_entity_poly.pdbx_strand_id
1 'polypeptide(L)'
;MKKPDEFHLESVAFFKNLNDVMPDRRLESFKKFDTKLELFAGNEYYRRSLLYIDIHGWVKSKVRNVDVIEIIKEKVRYKRRD
;
A
#
# COMPACT_ATOMS: atom_id res chain seq x y z
N MET A 1 -14.09 8.54 -16.69
CA MET A 1 -12.75 7.99 -16.39
C MET A 1 -12.50 8.16 -14.91
N LYS A 2 -12.50 7.08 -14.08
CA LYS A 2 -12.11 7.21 -12.67
C LYS A 2 -10.60 7.54 -12.66
N LYS A 3 -10.25 8.71 -12.14
CA LYS A 3 -9.03 9.48 -12.44
C LYS A 3 -7.80 8.83 -11.82
N PRO A 4 -6.89 8.19 -12.61
CA PRO A 4 -5.70 7.52 -12.08
C PRO A 4 -4.86 8.39 -11.14
N ASP A 5 -4.95 9.71 -11.30
CA ASP A 5 -4.30 10.72 -10.48
C ASP A 5 -4.61 10.60 -8.98
N GLU A 6 -5.80 10.13 -8.60
CA GLU A 6 -6.23 10.11 -7.19
C GLU A 6 -5.34 9.21 -6.32
N PHE A 7 -5.01 8.00 -6.81
CA PHE A 7 -4.09 7.10 -6.13
C PHE A 7 -2.68 7.72 -5.97
N HIS A 8 -2.19 8.37 -7.03
CA HIS A 8 -0.87 9.00 -7.02
C HIS A 8 -0.83 10.19 -6.04
N LEU A 9 -1.86 11.04 -6.07
CA LEU A 9 -1.99 12.19 -5.18
C LEU A 9 -2.08 11.76 -3.71
N GLU A 10 -2.89 10.76 -3.40
CA GLU A 10 -3.02 10.20 -2.05
C GLU A 10 -1.71 9.57 -1.57
N SER A 11 -0.99 8.87 -2.45
CA SER A 11 0.31 8.29 -2.12
C SER A 11 1.35 9.37 -1.81
N VAL A 12 1.45 10.40 -2.66
CA VAL A 12 2.36 11.53 -2.44
C VAL A 12 2.00 12.27 -1.15
N ALA A 13 0.72 12.50 -0.88
CA ALA A 13 0.26 13.14 0.35
C ALA A 13 0.62 12.31 1.59
N PHE A 14 0.44 10.98 1.53
CA PHE A 14 0.83 10.09 2.61
C PHE A 14 2.34 10.19 2.92
N PHE A 15 3.19 10.06 1.90
CA PHE A 15 4.65 10.10 2.11
C PHE A 15 5.16 11.46 2.58
N LYS A 16 4.57 12.56 2.09
CA LYS A 16 4.89 13.91 2.58
C LYS A 16 4.61 14.05 4.08
N ASN A 17 3.45 13.58 4.51
CA ASN A 17 3.05 13.67 5.93
C ASN A 17 3.77 12.65 6.81
N LEU A 18 4.28 11.54 6.27
CA LEU A 18 4.89 10.47 7.06
C LEU A 18 6.12 10.94 7.86
N ASN A 19 6.89 11.89 7.33
CA ASN A 19 8.06 12.45 8.01
C ASN A 19 7.70 13.26 9.25
N ASP A 20 6.52 13.87 9.27
CA ASP A 20 6.04 14.71 10.38
C ASP A 20 5.25 13.90 11.44
N VAL A 21 5.03 12.60 11.20
CA VAL A 21 4.26 11.74 12.10
C VAL A 21 5.13 11.23 13.24
N MET A 22 4.71 11.53 14.48
CA MET A 22 5.31 11.02 15.71
C MET A 22 5.39 9.48 15.73
N PRO A 23 6.45 8.88 16.30
CA PRO A 23 6.66 7.43 16.25
C PRO A 23 5.49 6.59 16.77
N ASP A 24 4.82 7.03 17.83
CA ASP A 24 3.65 6.40 18.46
C ASP A 24 2.41 6.40 17.54
N ARG A 25 2.29 7.41 16.68
CA ARG A 25 1.18 7.60 15.73
C ARG A 25 1.44 6.95 14.37
N ARG A 26 2.67 6.50 14.13
CA ARG A 26 3.12 6.03 12.82
C ARG A 26 2.41 4.76 12.37
N LEU A 27 2.21 3.80 13.28
CA LEU A 27 1.50 2.55 12.97
C LEU A 27 0.04 2.82 12.56
N GLU A 28 -0.63 3.73 13.25
CA GLU A 28 -2.01 4.13 12.90
C GLU A 28 -2.08 4.83 11.55
N SER A 29 -1.09 5.67 11.21
CA SER A 29 -0.99 6.26 9.86
C SER A 29 -0.82 5.20 8.77
N PHE A 30 0.01 4.17 9.01
CA PHE A 30 0.16 3.05 8.08
C PHE A 30 -1.13 2.26 7.91
N LYS A 31 -1.84 1.92 8.99
CA LYS A 31 -3.12 1.20 8.93
C LYS A 31 -4.17 1.97 8.13
N LYS A 32 -4.32 3.27 8.39
CA LYS A 32 -5.25 4.13 7.66
C LYS A 32 -4.93 4.16 6.16
N PHE A 33 -3.65 4.22 5.81
CA PHE A 33 -3.23 4.21 4.42
C PHE A 33 -3.42 2.84 3.76
N ASP A 34 -3.17 1.73 4.47
CA ASP A 34 -3.44 0.37 3.99
C ASP A 34 -4.93 0.19 3.61
N THR A 35 -5.86 0.66 4.47
CA THR A 35 -7.30 0.64 4.15
C THR A 35 -7.62 1.44 2.89
N LYS A 36 -6.99 2.60 2.67
CA LYS A 36 -7.15 3.37 1.42
C LYS A 36 -6.63 2.60 0.20
N LEU A 37 -5.49 1.93 0.33
CA LEU A 37 -4.90 1.12 -0.75
C LEU A 37 -5.78 -0.08 -1.11
N GLU A 38 -6.47 -0.68 -0.15
CA GLU A 38 -7.44 -1.74 -0.40
C GLU A 38 -8.65 -1.25 -1.21
N LEU A 39 -9.13 -0.02 -0.96
CA LEU A 39 -10.17 0.60 -1.79
C LEU A 39 -9.72 0.82 -3.23
N PHE A 40 -8.47 1.25 -3.44
CA PHE A 40 -7.90 1.38 -4.79
C PHE A 40 -7.72 0.02 -5.47
N ALA A 41 -7.46 -1.05 -4.73
CA ALA A 41 -7.35 -2.43 -5.24
C ALA A 41 -8.62 -2.91 -5.97
N GLY A 42 -9.79 -2.41 -5.55
CA GLY A 42 -11.08 -2.72 -6.16
C GLY A 42 -11.20 -2.23 -7.61
N ASN A 43 -10.37 -1.26 -8.02
CA ASN A 43 -10.31 -0.77 -9.38
C ASN A 43 -9.19 -1.46 -10.17
N GLU A 44 -9.58 -2.12 -11.27
CA GLU A 44 -8.68 -2.87 -12.15
C GLU A 44 -7.51 -2.05 -12.72
N TYR A 45 -7.68 -0.74 -12.93
CA TYR A 45 -6.63 0.13 -13.45
C TYR A 45 -5.49 0.31 -12.43
N TYR A 46 -5.84 0.53 -11.15
CA TYR A 46 -4.84 0.70 -10.09
C TYR A 46 -4.16 -0.60 -9.71
N ARG A 47 -4.94 -1.69 -9.65
CA ARG A 47 -4.44 -3.03 -9.29
C ARG A 47 -3.27 -3.48 -10.17
N ARG A 48 -3.25 -3.06 -11.44
CA ARG A 48 -2.20 -3.41 -12.41
C ARG A 48 -1.03 -2.41 -12.47
N SER A 49 -1.09 -1.29 -11.76
CA SER A 49 0.01 -0.32 -11.74
C SER A 49 1.19 -0.85 -10.92
N LEU A 50 2.41 -0.70 -11.44
CA LEU A 50 3.64 -1.11 -10.75
C LEU A 50 3.79 -0.42 -9.40
N LEU A 51 3.46 0.88 -9.35
CA LEU A 51 3.56 1.69 -8.15
C LEU A 51 2.62 1.19 -7.03
N TYR A 52 1.41 0.78 -7.37
CA TYR A 52 0.46 0.21 -6.40
C TYR A 52 1.01 -1.07 -5.76
N ILE A 53 1.54 -1.99 -6.57
CA ILE A 53 2.05 -3.28 -6.09
C ILE A 53 3.17 -3.08 -5.08
N ASP A 54 4.09 -2.16 -5.40
CA ASP A 54 5.27 -1.87 -4.59
C ASP A 54 4.91 -1.14 -3.29
N ILE A 55 4.15 -0.05 -3.38
CA ILE A 55 3.70 0.71 -2.20
C ILE A 55 2.83 -0.15 -1.29
N HIS A 56 1.84 -0.87 -1.81
CA HIS A 56 0.95 -1.67 -0.98
C HIS A 56 1.69 -2.83 -0.31
N GLY A 57 2.62 -3.50 -1.01
CA GLY A 57 3.48 -4.51 -0.39
C GLY A 57 4.28 -3.93 0.77
N TRP A 58 4.92 -2.79 0.54
CA TRP A 58 5.72 -2.10 1.56
C TRP A 58 4.88 -1.61 2.75
N VAL A 59 3.74 -0.96 2.54
CA VAL A 59 2.84 -0.50 3.61
C VAL A 59 2.35 -1.66 4.46
N LYS A 60 1.94 -2.77 3.84
CA LYS A 60 1.45 -3.96 4.55
C LYS A 60 2.54 -4.60 5.41
N SER A 61 3.80 -4.53 4.97
CA SER A 61 4.96 -4.97 5.77
C SER A 61 5.14 -4.13 7.04
N LYS A 62 4.90 -2.80 6.96
CA LYS A 62 4.97 -1.90 8.10
C LYS A 62 3.82 -2.10 9.08
N VAL A 63 2.61 -2.35 8.58
CA VAL A 63 1.43 -2.67 9.42
C VAL A 63 1.63 -4.00 10.17
N ARG A 64 2.14 -5.03 9.48
CA ARG A 64 2.35 -6.37 10.05
C ARG A 64 3.65 -6.53 10.83
N ASN A 65 4.53 -5.52 10.77
CA ASN A 65 5.87 -5.57 11.34
C ASN A 65 6.67 -6.81 10.90
N VAL A 66 6.67 -7.07 9.58
CA VAL A 66 7.44 -8.14 8.94
C VAL A 66 8.27 -7.57 7.80
N ASP A 67 9.24 -8.34 7.32
CA ASP A 67 9.98 -7.96 6.12
C ASP A 67 9.04 -7.91 4.89
N VAL A 68 9.24 -6.93 4.01
CA VAL A 68 8.47 -6.79 2.77
C VAL A 68 8.61 -8.00 1.85
N ILE A 69 9.76 -8.69 1.91
CA ILE A 69 10.02 -9.93 1.20
C ILE A 69 9.05 -11.03 1.64
N GLU A 70 8.66 -11.10 2.91
CA GLU A 70 7.68 -12.08 3.39
C GLU A 70 6.30 -11.79 2.76
N ILE A 71 5.90 -10.52 2.69
CA ILE A 71 4.66 -10.10 2.00
C ILE A 71 4.70 -10.49 0.51
N ILE A 72 5.83 -10.28 -0.16
CA ILE A 72 5.98 -10.61 -1.59
C ILE A 72 5.92 -12.14 -1.80
N LYS A 73 6.62 -12.91 -0.97
CA LYS A 73 6.60 -14.39 -1.01
C LYS A 73 5.18 -14.93 -0.88
N GLU A 74 4.38 -14.39 0.05
CA GLU A 74 2.97 -14.77 0.22
C GLU A 74 2.14 -14.48 -1.04
N LYS A 75 2.27 -13.28 -1.61
CA LYS A 75 1.54 -12.89 -2.84
C LYS A 75 1.91 -13.78 -4.04
N VAL A 76 3.18 -14.11 -4.21
CA VAL A 76 3.66 -14.97 -5.31
C VAL A 76 3.22 -16.42 -5.11
N ARG A 77 3.30 -16.95 -3.88
CA ARG A 77 2.81 -18.30 -3.55
C ARG A 77 1.32 -18.45 -3.78
N TYR A 78 0.53 -17.41 -3.46
CA TYR A 78 -0.90 -17.37 -3.71
C TYR A 78 -1.21 -17.51 -5.22
N LYS A 79 -0.53 -16.74 -6.08
CA LYS A 79 -0.76 -16.79 -7.54
C LYS A 79 -0.33 -18.08 -8.25
N ARG A 80 0.49 -18.94 -7.62
CA ARG A 80 0.90 -20.23 -8.22
C ARG A 80 -0.07 -21.38 -7.90
N ARG A 81 -1.06 -21.15 -7.06
CA ARG A 81 -2.05 -22.16 -6.66
C ARG A 81 -3.31 -22.16 -7.56
N ASP A 82 -3.32 -21.34 -8.59
CA ASP A 82 -4.34 -21.30 -9.66
C ASP A 82 -3.81 -21.96 -10.93
#